data_AF-A0AB40BKW8-F1
#
_entry.id   AF-A0AB40BKW8-F1
#
_cell.length_a   1.000
_cell.length_b   1.000
_cell.length_c   1.000
_cell.angle_alpha   90.00
_cell.angle_beta   90.00
_cell.angle_gamma   90.00
#
_symmetry.space_group_name_H-M   'P 1'
#
loop_
_entity.id
_entity.type
_entity.pdbx_description
1 polymer ?
#
loop_
_entity_poly.entity_id
_entity_poly.type
_entity_poly.pdbx_seq_one_letter_code
_entity_poly.pdbx_strand_id
1 'polypeptide(L)'
;MFPSIGRMRVKHRGVLLTLKGTVIRSASVKMIEGEKEYECRRCRHRFKVYPELETGNPIRLPTSCPSKVRKSIIQILSASCGDDKFSGGLFG
;
A
#
# COMPACT_ATOMS: atom_id res chain seq x y z
N MET A 1 -8.12 16.83 -28.75
CA MET A 1 -7.27 17.96 -28.31
C MET A 1 -6.81 17.69 -26.88
N PHE A 2 -5.51 17.72 -26.61
CA PHE A 2 -4.96 17.46 -25.27
C PHE A 2 -4.95 18.76 -24.45
N PRO A 3 -5.39 18.76 -23.17
CA PRO A 3 -5.32 19.96 -22.36
C PRO A 3 -3.85 20.37 -22.13
N SER A 4 -3.57 21.66 -22.17
CA SER A 4 -2.30 22.17 -21.67
C SER A 4 -2.26 22.03 -20.14
N ILE A 5 -1.05 21.91 -19.57
CA ILE A 5 -0.86 21.76 -18.12
C ILE A 5 -1.56 22.86 -17.32
N GLY A 6 -1.53 24.11 -17.80
CA GLY A 6 -2.20 25.26 -17.16
C GLY A 6 -3.74 25.24 -17.21
N ARG A 7 -4.34 24.35 -18.01
CA ARG A 7 -5.81 24.21 -18.12
C ARG A 7 -6.36 23.03 -17.32
N MET A 8 -5.50 22.22 -16.68
CA MET A 8 -5.96 21.17 -15.78
C MET A 8 -6.67 21.74 -14.55
N ARG A 9 -7.73 21.03 -14.14
CA ARG A 9 -8.65 21.38 -13.05
C ARG A 9 -9.16 20.11 -12.38
N VAL A 10 -9.80 20.24 -11.21
CA VAL A 10 -10.35 19.12 -10.41
C VAL A 10 -11.25 18.16 -11.20
N LYS A 11 -12.00 18.68 -12.18
CA LYS A 11 -12.87 17.86 -13.06
C LYS A 11 -12.14 16.78 -13.88
N HIS A 12 -10.82 16.84 -13.96
CA HIS A 12 -10.01 15.86 -14.68
C HIS A 12 -9.41 14.77 -13.77
N ARG A 13 -9.81 14.71 -12.49
CA ARG A 13 -9.40 13.64 -11.59
C ARG A 13 -10.02 12.31 -12.04
N GLY A 14 -9.23 11.24 -12.05
CA GLY A 14 -9.72 9.88 -12.33
C GLY A 14 -10.00 9.57 -13.80
N VAL A 15 -9.56 10.43 -14.73
CA VAL A 15 -9.67 10.18 -16.18
C VAL A 15 -8.29 10.08 -16.82
N LEU A 16 -8.16 9.20 -17.82
CA LEU A 16 -6.94 9.05 -18.60
C LEU A 16 -6.74 10.30 -19.48
N LEU A 17 -5.63 10.99 -19.28
CA LEU A 17 -5.27 12.19 -20.03
C LEU A 17 -3.89 12.05 -20.66
N THR A 18 -3.73 12.64 -21.84
CA THR A 18 -2.42 12.80 -22.49
C THR A 18 -1.98 14.25 -22.36
N LEU A 19 -0.70 14.46 -22.06
CA LEU A 19 -0.08 15.77 -21.89
C LEU A 19 1.17 15.86 -22.75
N LYS A 20 1.44 17.07 -23.25
CA LYS A 20 2.64 17.38 -24.04
C LYS A 20 3.47 18.42 -23.29
N GLY A 21 4.78 18.22 -23.26
CA GLY A 21 5.73 19.14 -22.63
C GLY A 21 7.18 18.68 -22.81
N THR A 22 8.12 19.54 -22.42
CA THR A 22 9.55 19.24 -22.44
C THR A 22 10.00 18.75 -21.06
N VAL A 23 10.73 17.64 -21.02
CA VAL A 23 11.31 17.12 -19.77
C VAL A 23 12.51 17.99 -19.38
N ILE A 24 12.48 18.58 -18.19
CA ILE A 24 13.55 19.47 -17.69
C ILE A 24 14.50 18.79 -16.69
N ARG A 25 14.01 17.77 -15.99
CA ARG A 25 14.76 17.02 -14.96
C ARG A 25 14.23 15.61 -14.86
N SER A 26 15.15 14.66 -14.68
CA SER A 26 14.87 13.26 -14.37
C SER A 26 15.54 12.91 -13.05
N ALA A 27 14.86 12.16 -12.19
CA ALA A 27 15.44 11.66 -10.95
C ALA A 27 16.12 10.29 -11.17
N SER A 28 16.97 9.88 -10.24
CA SER A 28 17.51 8.52 -10.20
C SER A 28 16.40 7.49 -10.10
N VAL A 29 16.63 6.31 -10.68
CA VAL A 29 15.71 5.17 -10.57
C VAL A 29 15.58 4.77 -9.11
N LYS A 30 14.33 4.63 -8.63
CA LYS A 30 14.01 4.13 -7.30
C LYS A 30 13.20 2.86 -7.42
N MET A 31 13.54 1.87 -6.59
CA MET A 31 12.76 0.66 -6.44
C MET A 31 11.53 0.95 -5.57
N ILE A 32 10.36 0.50 -6.03
CA ILE A 32 9.10 0.61 -5.30
C ILE A 32 8.64 -0.82 -5.00
N GLU A 33 8.46 -1.14 -3.72
CA GLU A 33 7.89 -2.43 -3.31
C GLU A 33 6.44 -2.53 -3.84
N GLY A 34 6.10 -3.55 -4.61
CA GLY A 34 4.74 -3.74 -5.14
C GLY A 34 3.80 -4.42 -4.14
N GLU A 35 4.32 -5.33 -3.33
CA GLU A 35 3.64 -5.94 -2.20
C GLU A 35 4.66 -6.31 -1.12
N LYS A 36 4.21 -6.35 0.12
CA LYS A 36 5.03 -6.82 1.24
C LYS A 36 4.26 -7.80 2.10
N GLU A 37 4.89 -8.92 2.39
CA GLU A 37 4.34 -9.88 3.33
C GLU A 37 4.81 -9.56 4.75
N TYR A 38 3.86 -9.53 5.68
CA TYR A 38 4.08 -9.29 7.09
C TYR A 38 3.62 -10.49 7.90
N GLU A 39 4.32 -10.73 9.00
CA GLU A 39 3.95 -11.76 9.96
C GLU A 39 3.58 -11.13 11.31
N CYS A 40 2.41 -11.52 11.83
CA CYS A 40 2.07 -11.19 13.20
C CYS A 40 2.93 -11.99 14.16
N ARG A 41 3.70 -11.31 15.03
CA ARG A 41 4.62 -11.98 15.97
C ARG A 41 3.96 -12.92 16.97
N ARG A 42 2.67 -12.73 17.23
CA ARG A 42 1.93 -13.45 18.27
C ARG A 42 1.18 -14.67 17.73
N CYS A 43 0.45 -14.53 16.62
CA CYS A 43 -0.28 -15.65 16.01
C CYS A 43 0.41 -16.25 14.78
N ARG A 44 1.56 -15.71 14.37
CA ARG A 44 2.30 -16.08 13.15
C ARG A 44 1.50 -16.03 11.85
N HIS A 45 0.37 -15.32 11.85
CA HIS A 45 -0.42 -15.13 10.64
C HIS A 45 0.34 -14.23 9.67
N ARG A 46 0.58 -14.76 8.46
CA ARG A 46 1.21 -14.04 7.35
C ARG A 46 0.14 -13.39 6.48
N PHE A 47 0.33 -12.13 6.13
CA PHE A 47 -0.59 -11.37 5.29
C PHE A 47 0.16 -10.41 4.38
N LYS A 48 -0.39 -10.18 3.19
CA LYS A 48 0.16 -9.24 2.21
C LYS A 48 -0.42 -7.85 2.42
N VAL A 49 0.41 -6.83 2.26
CA VAL A 49 0.03 -5.42 2.25
C VAL A 49 0.52 -4.80 0.94
N TYR A 50 -0.39 -4.09 0.27
CA TYR A 50 -0.11 -3.34 -0.93
C TYR A 50 0.11 -1.87 -0.54
N PRO A 51 1.24 -1.25 -0.90
CA PRO A 51 1.48 0.14 -0.60
C PRO A 51 0.69 1.09 -1.50
N GLU A 52 0.44 2.29 -0.99
CA GLU A 52 -0.35 3.31 -1.69
C GLU A 52 0.52 4.10 -2.68
N LEU A 53 0.46 3.75 -3.97
CA LEU A 53 1.32 4.34 -5.00
C LEU A 53 1.12 5.86 -5.15
N GLU A 54 -0.11 6.36 -4.96
CA GLU A 54 -0.43 7.78 -5.18
C GLU A 54 0.17 8.73 -4.14
N THR A 55 0.50 8.23 -2.93
CA THR A 55 0.97 9.07 -1.81
C THR A 55 2.46 8.87 -1.50
N GLY A 56 3.25 8.39 -2.46
CA GLY A 56 4.68 8.15 -2.28
C GLY A 56 5.00 6.81 -1.63
N ASN A 57 4.18 5.79 -1.88
CA ASN A 57 4.39 4.41 -1.44
C ASN A 57 4.47 4.16 0.08
N PRO A 58 3.69 4.85 0.95
CA PRO A 58 3.69 4.52 2.37
C PRO A 58 3.01 3.16 2.58
N ILE A 59 3.69 2.26 3.30
CA ILE A 59 3.10 1.00 3.74
C ILE A 59 2.32 1.25 5.02
N ARG A 60 0.99 1.19 4.94
CA ARG A 60 0.12 1.32 6.11
C ARG A 60 -0.18 -0.05 6.69
N LEU A 61 0.55 -0.40 7.75
CA LEU A 61 0.27 -1.59 8.54
C LEU A 61 -1.10 -1.45 9.23
N PRO A 62 -1.90 -2.53 9.27
CA PRO A 62 -3.16 -2.52 9.99
C PRO A 62 -2.89 -2.31 11.48
N THR A 63 -3.72 -1.53 12.18
CA THR A 63 -3.59 -1.31 13.63
C THR A 63 -3.92 -2.56 14.45
N SER A 64 -4.66 -3.51 13.86
CA SER A 64 -5.06 -4.77 14.49
C SER A 64 -4.70 -5.94 13.60
N CYS A 65 -4.38 -7.08 14.23
CA CYS A 65 -4.04 -8.29 13.50
C CYS A 65 -5.23 -8.77 12.62
N PRO A 66 -5.05 -8.95 11.30
CA PRO A 66 -6.12 -9.35 10.39
C PRO A 66 -6.60 -10.79 10.61
N SER A 67 -5.91 -11.59 11.43
CA SER A 67 -6.34 -12.94 11.81
C SER A 67 -7.69 -12.95 12.56
N LYS A 68 -8.08 -11.82 13.19
CA LYS A 68 -9.40 -11.66 13.83
C LYS A 68 -10.54 -11.47 12.81
N VAL A 69 -10.25 -10.90 11.64
CA VAL A 69 -11.25 -10.49 10.65
C VAL A 69 -11.60 -11.64 9.70
N ARG A 70 -10.73 -12.66 9.60
CA ARG A 70 -10.98 -13.90 8.83
C ARG A 70 -11.64 -15.00 9.68
N LYS A 71 -12.74 -14.69 10.36
CA LYS A 71 -13.57 -15.69 11.05
C LYS A 71 -15.01 -15.69 10.54
N SER A 72 -15.19 -15.94 9.25
CA SER A 72 -16.39 -16.63 8.79
C SER A 72 -16.09 -18.13 8.78
N ILE A 73 -16.66 -18.83 9.76
CA ILE A 73 -16.94 -20.27 9.81
C ILE A 73 -15.75 -21.18 10.23
N ILE A 74 -15.83 -21.60 11.50
CA ILE A 74 -15.22 -22.77 12.18
C ILE A 74 -13.90 -22.58 12.97
N GLN A 75 -14.12 -22.66 14.29
CA GLN A 75 -13.27 -23.11 15.42
C GLN A 75 -12.10 -22.28 15.98
N ILE A 76 -12.35 -21.81 17.22
CA ILE A 76 -11.64 -22.16 18.46
C ILE A 76 -10.13 -22.44 18.29
N LEU A 77 -9.32 -21.43 18.61
CA LEU A 77 -8.13 -21.56 19.44
C LEU A 77 -7.74 -20.15 19.90
N SER A 78 -7.53 -20.04 21.20
CA SER A 78 -7.31 -18.84 21.98
C SER A 78 -5.94 -18.23 21.72
N ALA A 79 -5.91 -16.99 21.22
CA ALA A 79 -4.83 -16.03 21.47
C ALA A 79 -5.38 -14.61 21.26
N SER A 80 -5.52 -13.85 22.35
CA SER A 80 -5.99 -12.47 22.36
C SER A 80 -4.93 -11.52 21.75
N CYS A 81 -4.84 -11.47 20.41
CA CYS A 81 -3.96 -10.55 19.67
C CYS A 81 -4.44 -9.10 19.79
N GLY A 82 -3.88 -8.29 20.69
CA GLY A 82 -4.12 -6.84 20.80
C GLY A 82 -2.88 -6.06 20.39
N ASP A 83 -3.06 -4.86 19.79
CA ASP A 83 -2.05 -3.84 19.42
C ASP A 83 -0.61 -4.33 19.19
N ASP A 84 -0.44 -5.37 18.36
CA ASP A 84 0.85 -6.05 18.21
C ASP A 84 1.75 -5.36 17.17
N LYS A 85 3.04 -5.23 17.49
CA LYS A 85 4.09 -4.76 16.56
C LYS A 85 4.34 -5.82 15.46
N PHE A 86 4.12 -5.46 14.20
CA PHE A 86 4.44 -6.30 13.04
C PHE A 86 5.95 -6.27 12.74
N SER A 87 6.56 -7.43 12.49
CA SER A 87 7.89 -7.48 11.86
C SER A 87 7.71 -7.45 10.35
N GLY A 88 8.11 -6.35 9.72
CA GLY A 88 8.42 -6.39 8.29
C GLY A 88 9.79 -7.02 8.11
N GLY A 89 9.88 -8.11 7.36
CA GLY A 89 11.16 -8.54 6.84
C GLY A 89 11.68 -7.46 5.88
N LEU A 90 12.86 -6.92 6.16
CA LEU A 90 13.68 -6.35 5.10
C LEU A 90 14.21 -7.53 4.29
N PHE A 91 13.75 -7.67 3.06
CA PHE A 91 14.52 -8.40 2.07
C PHE A 91 15.29 -7.35 1.27
N GLY A 92 16.61 -7.30 1.48
CA GLY A 92 17.57 -6.50 0.70
C GLY A 92 17.89 -5.15 1.30
#